data_AF-W9R8J4-F1
#
_entry.id   AF-W9R8J4-F1
#
_cell.length_a   1.000
_cell.length_b   1.000
_cell.length_c   1.000
_cell.angle_alpha   90.00
_cell.angle_beta   90.00
_cell.angle_gamma   90.00
#
_symmetry.space_group_name_H-M   'P 1'
#
loop_
_entity.id
_entity.type
_entity.pdbx_description
1 polymer ?
#
loop_
_entity_poly.entity_id
_entity_poly.type
_entity_poly.pdbx_seq_one_letter_code
_entity_poly.pdbx_strand_id
1 'polypeptide(L)'
;MINVSGYISIDCGLQPNKSSYYEESTGLKYVSDEAFTDTGERKVVSKEYQDDTYGPYRSLRSFPDGDRNCYKIGVTTGTKYLVRAIFLYGNYDGEDIPPAFDLYLGASLWESVSDTSSSAINLEIIHVPQKNHIHICLVNTGHGIPYISAIEIRPLDNSIYQAQTGSLALLGRFMTNISTYPG
;
A
#
# COMPACT_ATOMS: atom_id res chain seq x y z
N MET A 1 -16.17 -5.02 10.53
CA MET A 1 -14.74 -5.36 10.28
C MET A 1 -14.70 -6.58 9.37
N ILE A 2 -14.06 -6.45 8.21
CA ILE A 2 -13.82 -7.57 7.29
C ILE A 2 -12.57 -8.31 7.79
N ASN A 3 -12.69 -9.59 8.10
CA ASN A 3 -11.55 -10.45 8.43
C ASN A 3 -11.02 -11.08 7.15
N VAL A 4 -9.73 -10.89 6.86
CA VAL A 4 -9.11 -11.41 5.64
C VAL A 4 -8.35 -12.69 5.96
N SER A 5 -8.95 -13.84 5.63
CA SER A 5 -8.32 -15.16 5.77
C SER A 5 -7.44 -15.55 4.56
N GLY A 6 -7.30 -14.68 3.55
CA GLY A 6 -6.55 -14.91 2.31
C GLY A 6 -5.82 -13.66 1.82
N TYR A 7 -5.51 -13.62 0.52
CA TYR A 7 -4.93 -12.44 -0.11
C TYR A 7 -5.97 -11.31 -0.20
N ILE A 8 -5.58 -10.07 0.14
CA ILE A 8 -6.40 -8.87 -0.09
C ILE A 8 -5.61 -7.82 -0.84
N SER A 9 -6.17 -7.31 -1.93
CA SER A 9 -5.71 -6.10 -2.58
C SER A 9 -6.78 -5.03 -2.41
N ILE A 10 -6.36 -3.86 -1.95
CA ILE A 10 -7.23 -2.71 -1.70
C ILE A 10 -6.82 -1.61 -2.67
N ASP A 11 -7.78 -1.16 -3.48
CA ASP A 11 -7.63 0.00 -4.37
C ASP A 11 -8.10 1.24 -3.60
N CYS A 12 -7.15 2.11 -3.27
CA CYS A 12 -7.41 3.28 -2.44
C CYS A 12 -7.99 4.38 -3.31
N GLY A 13 -9.24 4.78 -3.05
CA GLY A 13 -9.94 5.67 -3.95
C GLY A 13 -10.60 4.97 -5.15
N LEU A 14 -10.97 3.69 -5.02
CA LEU A 14 -11.86 3.05 -5.99
C LEU A 14 -13.17 3.84 -6.14
N GLN A 15 -13.77 3.80 -7.33
CA GLN A 15 -15.01 4.55 -7.60
C GLN A 15 -16.15 4.10 -6.67
N PRO A 16 -16.94 5.02 -6.06
CA PRO A 16 -17.93 4.67 -5.03
C PRO A 16 -19.03 3.67 -5.46
N ASN A 17 -19.32 3.58 -6.76
CA ASN A 17 -20.28 2.63 -7.32
C ASN A 17 -19.68 1.24 -7.61
N LYS A 18 -18.40 1.03 -7.28
CA LYS A 18 -17.64 -0.16 -7.61
C LYS A 18 -17.02 -0.74 -6.34
N SER A 19 -17.58 -1.84 -5.85
CA SER A 19 -17.09 -2.49 -4.63
C SER A 19 -15.82 -3.32 -4.84
N SER A 20 -15.63 -3.86 -6.05
CA SER A 20 -14.43 -4.63 -6.42
C SER A 20 -14.32 -4.82 -7.93
N TYR A 21 -13.14 -5.29 -8.38
CA TYR A 21 -12.89 -5.77 -9.73
C TYR A 21 -11.72 -6.74 -9.78
N TYR A 22 -11.56 -7.42 -10.91
CA TYR A 22 -10.34 -8.15 -11.23
C TYR A 22 -9.48 -7.27 -12.13
N GLU A 23 -8.23 -7.07 -11.72
CA GLU A 23 -7.23 -6.36 -12.51
C GLU A 23 -6.74 -7.27 -13.63
N GLU A 24 -6.93 -6.86 -14.87
CA GLU A 24 -6.79 -7.73 -16.06
C GLU A 24 -5.38 -8.30 -16.22
N SER A 25 -4.37 -7.49 -15.96
CA SER A 25 -2.97 -7.86 -16.16
C SER A 25 -2.44 -8.88 -15.15
N THR A 26 -3.02 -8.92 -13.94
CA THR A 26 -2.54 -9.79 -12.85
C THR A 26 -3.56 -10.85 -12.42
N GLY A 27 -4.82 -10.70 -12.81
CA GLY A 27 -5.94 -11.51 -12.34
C GLY A 27 -6.29 -11.30 -10.87
N LEU A 28 -5.67 -10.33 -10.19
CA LEU A 28 -5.91 -10.07 -8.77
C LEU A 28 -7.23 -9.33 -8.55
N LYS A 29 -7.97 -9.75 -7.53
CA LYS A 29 -9.17 -9.03 -7.10
C LYS A 29 -8.80 -7.85 -6.21
N TYR A 30 -9.14 -6.65 -6.65
CA TYR A 30 -9.08 -5.42 -5.86
C TYR A 30 -10.44 -5.07 -5.29
N VAL A 31 -10.47 -4.65 -4.02
CA VAL A 31 -11.69 -4.18 -3.32
C VAL A 31 -11.56 -2.69 -2.98
N SER A 32 -12.71 -2.02 -2.80
CA SER A 32 -12.76 -0.63 -2.37
C SER A 32 -12.17 -0.46 -0.96
N ASP A 33 -11.52 0.68 -0.74
CA ASP A 33 -10.89 1.03 0.52
C ASP A 33 -11.83 1.63 1.57
N GLU A 34 -13.05 1.99 1.17
CA GLU A 34 -14.10 2.56 2.02
C GLU A 34 -14.49 1.66 3.21
N ALA A 35 -14.23 0.35 3.13
CA ALA A 35 -14.48 -0.57 4.24
C ALA A 35 -13.38 -0.56 5.33
N PHE A 36 -12.28 0.14 5.08
CA PHE A 36 -11.06 0.07 5.88
C PHE A 36 -10.62 1.42 6.45
N THR A 37 -11.15 2.53 5.97
CA THR A 37 -10.91 3.87 6.50
C THR A 37 -12.17 4.73 6.38
N ASP A 38 -12.37 5.62 7.35
CA ASP A 38 -13.55 6.48 7.45
C ASP A 38 -13.25 7.95 7.05
N THR A 39 -11.98 8.26 6.70
CA THR A 39 -11.51 9.62 6.40
C THR A 39 -10.84 9.70 5.03
N GLY A 40 -10.44 10.91 4.65
CA GLY A 40 -9.81 11.18 3.37
C GLY A 40 -10.79 11.25 2.22
N GLU A 41 -10.27 11.69 1.08
CA GLU A 41 -11.05 11.92 -0.14
C GLU A 41 -10.43 11.17 -1.32
N ARG A 42 -11.29 10.77 -2.26
CA ARG A 42 -10.86 10.11 -3.49
C ARG A 42 -10.26 11.13 -4.46
N LYS A 43 -9.11 10.83 -5.02
CA LYS A 43 -8.52 11.55 -6.16
C LYS A 43 -8.17 10.60 -7.30
N VAL A 44 -7.89 11.18 -8.45
CA VAL A 44 -7.49 10.48 -9.67
C VAL A 44 -6.22 11.14 -10.17
N VAL A 45 -5.24 10.34 -10.59
CA VAL A 45 -4.01 10.87 -11.17
C VAL A 45 -4.32 11.65 -12.45
N SER A 46 -3.44 12.60 -12.80
CA SER A 46 -3.57 13.39 -14.02
C SER A 46 -3.57 12.48 -15.25
N LYS A 47 -4.17 12.95 -16.35
CA LYS A 47 -4.37 12.16 -17.57
C LYS A 47 -3.07 11.57 -18.11
N GLU A 48 -1.98 12.32 -17.97
CA GLU A 48 -0.63 11.97 -18.42
C GLU A 48 -0.11 10.68 -17.78
N TYR A 49 -0.53 10.40 -16.55
CA TYR A 49 -0.16 9.19 -15.84
C TYR A 49 -1.09 8.02 -16.13
N GLN A 50 -2.31 8.24 -16.64
CA GLN A 50 -3.30 7.15 -16.73
C GLN A 50 -2.94 6.09 -17.77
N ASP A 51 -2.32 6.48 -18.88
CA ASP A 51 -2.10 5.58 -20.03
C ASP A 51 -1.06 4.49 -19.73
N ASP A 52 0.00 4.81 -18.98
CA ASP A 52 1.09 3.88 -18.64
C ASP A 52 1.00 3.33 -17.21
N THR A 53 -0.02 3.71 -16.44
CA THR A 53 -0.17 3.32 -15.03
C THR A 53 -1.04 2.07 -14.86
N TYR A 54 -0.52 1.13 -14.06
CA TYR A 54 -1.24 -0.06 -13.59
C TYR A 54 -2.56 0.33 -12.91
N GLY A 55 -3.66 -0.32 -13.29
CA GLY A 55 -5.04 0.09 -12.96
C GLY A 55 -5.25 0.58 -11.52
N PRO A 56 -4.87 -0.19 -10.49
CA PRO A 56 -5.01 0.17 -9.08
C PRO A 56 -4.27 1.44 -8.63
N TYR A 57 -3.36 1.98 -9.44
CA TYR A 57 -2.60 3.18 -9.11
C TYR A 57 -3.16 4.44 -9.81
N ARG A 58 -4.19 4.29 -10.65
CA ARG A 58 -4.85 5.42 -11.35
C ARG A 58 -5.74 6.26 -10.43
N SER A 59 -6.13 5.70 -9.28
CA SER A 59 -6.78 6.41 -8.19
C SER A 59 -5.94 6.34 -6.92
N LEU A 60 -6.22 7.26 -6.02
CA LEU A 60 -5.65 7.30 -4.69
C LEU A 60 -6.67 7.86 -3.69
N ARG A 61 -6.42 7.61 -2.42
CA ARG A 61 -7.04 8.35 -1.33
C ARG A 61 -6.05 9.36 -0.77
N SER A 62 -6.44 10.63 -0.72
CA SER A 62 -5.69 11.72 -0.08
C SER A 62 -6.28 12.05 1.29
N PHE A 63 -5.44 12.51 2.21
CA PHE A 63 -5.81 12.81 3.59
C PHE A 63 -5.49 14.27 3.94
N PRO A 64 -6.29 15.24 3.46
CA PRO A 64 -6.06 16.66 3.72
C PRO A 64 -6.29 17.04 5.18
N ASP A 65 -7.16 16.30 5.88
CA ASP A 65 -7.56 16.58 7.25
C ASP A 65 -6.92 15.61 8.24
N GLY A 66 -6.51 16.16 9.39
CA GLY A 66 -5.98 15.40 10.53
C GLY A 66 -4.51 15.01 10.39
N ASP A 67 -3.82 14.95 11.54
CA ASP A 67 -2.37 14.69 11.58
C ASP A 67 -2.03 13.22 11.36
N ARG A 68 -2.97 12.30 11.64
CA ARG A 68 -2.80 10.85 11.54
C ARG A 68 -4.07 10.19 11.04
N ASN A 69 -4.00 9.62 9.84
CA ASN A 69 -5.10 8.89 9.22
C ASN A 69 -4.72 7.42 9.06
N CYS A 70 -5.63 6.50 9.40
CA CYS A 70 -5.30 5.08 9.47
C CYS A 70 -6.32 4.22 8.71
N TYR A 71 -5.79 3.19 8.06
CA TYR A 71 -6.52 2.02 7.64
C TYR A 71 -6.58 1.00 8.77
N LYS A 72 -7.72 0.34 8.94
CA LYS A 72 -7.89 -0.80 9.86
C LYS A 72 -8.29 -2.05 9.09
N ILE A 73 -7.32 -2.95 8.95
CA ILE A 73 -7.48 -4.16 8.13
C ILE A 73 -7.48 -5.38 9.04
N GLY A 74 -8.54 -6.19 8.97
CA GLY A 74 -8.68 -7.40 9.77
C GLY A 74 -7.75 -8.52 9.28
N VAL A 75 -7.04 -9.15 10.20
CA VAL A 75 -6.08 -10.23 9.93
C VAL A 75 -6.14 -11.30 11.02
N THR A 76 -5.50 -12.45 10.76
CA THR A 76 -5.36 -13.52 11.75
C THR A 76 -4.15 -13.25 12.64
N THR A 77 -4.37 -13.16 13.95
CA THR A 77 -3.30 -13.02 14.95
C THR A 77 -2.25 -14.13 14.81
N GLY A 78 -0.97 -13.79 14.86
CA GLY A 78 0.13 -14.75 14.80
C GLY A 78 0.44 -15.28 13.39
N THR A 79 -0.37 -14.97 12.38
CA THR A 79 -0.06 -15.30 10.97
C THR A 79 0.97 -14.31 10.41
N LYS A 80 2.00 -14.81 9.73
CA LYS A 80 3.00 -13.96 9.07
C LYS A 80 2.41 -13.37 7.79
N TYR A 81 2.55 -12.07 7.59
CA TYR A 81 2.06 -11.37 6.39
C TYR A 81 3.17 -10.56 5.72
N LEU A 82 3.22 -10.59 4.38
CA LEU A 82 3.81 -9.53 3.58
C LEU A 82 2.76 -8.44 3.39
N VAL A 83 3.06 -7.23 3.85
CA VAL A 83 2.22 -6.03 3.69
C VAL A 83 2.93 -5.11 2.72
N ARG A 84 2.21 -4.61 1.72
CA ARG A 84 2.69 -3.63 0.76
C ARG A 84 1.83 -2.39 0.80
N ALA A 85 2.48 -1.23 0.81
CA ALA A 85 1.85 0.06 0.61
C ALA A 85 2.43 0.67 -0.67
N ILE A 86 1.55 1.12 -1.56
CA ILE A 86 1.92 1.64 -2.86
C ILE A 86 1.45 3.09 -3.00
N PHE A 87 2.35 3.93 -3.49
CA PHE A 87 2.16 5.37 -3.64
C PHE A 87 2.51 5.78 -5.06
N LEU A 88 1.54 6.33 -5.79
CA LEU A 88 1.78 7.07 -7.02
C LEU A 88 1.11 8.44 -6.89
N TYR A 89 1.91 9.52 -6.82
CA TYR A 89 1.36 10.87 -6.75
C TYR A 89 0.60 11.23 -8.04
N GLY A 90 1.24 11.00 -9.19
CA GLY A 90 0.61 11.18 -10.51
C GLY A 90 -0.01 12.57 -10.72
N ASN A 91 0.51 13.59 -10.05
CA ASN A 91 0.03 14.98 -10.09
C ASN A 91 -1.51 15.09 -9.93
N TYR A 92 -2.07 14.36 -8.97
CA TYR A 92 -3.54 14.27 -8.80
C TYR A 92 -4.21 15.60 -8.43
N ASP A 93 -3.45 16.54 -7.86
CA ASP A 93 -3.90 17.86 -7.41
C ASP A 93 -3.50 18.99 -8.37
N GLY A 94 -2.64 18.72 -9.36
CA GLY A 94 -2.20 19.68 -10.36
C GLY A 94 -1.08 20.61 -9.91
N GLU A 95 -0.51 20.40 -8.73
CA GLU A 95 0.53 21.26 -8.16
C GLU A 95 1.95 20.86 -8.59
N ASP A 96 2.13 19.63 -9.09
CA ASP A 96 3.42 19.04 -9.48
C ASP A 96 4.49 19.12 -8.36
N ILE A 97 4.02 19.11 -7.11
CA ILE A 97 4.85 19.14 -5.90
C ILE A 97 4.45 17.94 -5.05
N PRO A 98 5.15 16.80 -5.21
CA PRO A 98 4.81 15.60 -4.46
C PRO A 98 5.05 15.80 -2.95
N PRO A 99 4.17 15.26 -2.09
CA PRO A 99 4.26 15.48 -0.66
C PRO A 99 5.27 14.54 0.01
N ALA A 100 5.68 14.90 1.22
CA ALA A 100 6.43 14.02 2.13
C ALA A 100 5.66 13.81 3.44
N PHE A 101 5.64 12.57 3.92
CA PHE A 101 4.86 12.15 5.10
C PHE A 101 5.42 10.84 5.67
N ASP A 102 5.03 10.50 6.89
CA ASP A 102 5.47 9.25 7.51
C ASP A 102 4.43 8.15 7.39
N LEU A 103 4.88 6.94 7.08
CA LEU A 103 4.07 5.72 7.09
C LEU A 103 4.37 4.93 8.36
N TYR A 104 3.32 4.53 9.06
CA TYR A 104 3.40 3.76 10.30
C TYR A 104 2.66 2.43 10.17
N LEU A 105 3.24 1.37 10.75
CA LEU A 105 2.54 0.13 11.04
C LEU A 105 2.17 0.10 12.52
N GLY A 106 0.92 0.45 12.83
CA GLY A 106 0.47 0.68 14.21
C GLY A 106 1.13 1.92 14.81
N ALA A 107 1.95 1.70 15.85
CA ALA A 107 2.71 2.76 16.53
C ALA A 107 4.16 2.85 16.03
N SER A 108 4.62 1.88 15.24
CA SER A 108 6.00 1.82 14.76
C SER A 108 6.13 2.55 13.43
N LEU A 109 7.12 3.44 13.32
CA LEU A 109 7.49 4.04 12.05
C LEU A 109 7.91 2.90 11.10
N TRP A 110 7.31 2.88 9.92
CA TRP A 110 7.67 1.97 8.85
C TRP A 110 8.66 2.66 7.92
N GLU A 111 8.30 3.84 7.38
CA GLU A 111 9.15 4.57 6.42
C GLU A 111 8.76 6.06 6.38
N SER A 112 9.70 6.93 6.06
CA SER A 112 9.42 8.32 5.69
C SER A 112 9.28 8.41 4.16
N VAL A 113 8.04 8.55 3.69
CA VAL A 113 7.72 8.62 2.27
C VAL A 113 8.09 10.01 1.74
N SER A 114 8.93 10.03 0.70
CA SER A 114 9.22 11.23 -0.09
C SER A 114 9.12 10.84 -1.55
N ASP A 115 8.08 11.34 -2.24
CA ASP A 115 7.87 11.04 -3.65
C ASP A 115 8.75 11.94 -4.52
N THR A 116 9.93 11.45 -4.89
CA THR A 116 10.88 12.19 -5.73
C THR A 116 10.87 11.70 -7.18
N SER A 117 9.95 10.82 -7.56
CA SER A 117 9.98 10.14 -8.85
C SER A 117 8.62 10.21 -9.55
N SER A 118 8.61 10.11 -10.88
CA SER A 118 7.35 9.94 -11.63
C SER A 118 6.78 8.51 -11.57
N SER A 119 7.40 7.62 -10.79
CA SER A 119 7.07 6.20 -10.72
C SER A 119 6.47 5.84 -9.36
N ALA A 120 5.72 4.74 -9.31
CA ALA A 120 5.11 4.29 -8.06
C ALA A 120 6.18 3.83 -7.05
N ILE A 121 6.11 4.34 -5.82
CA ILE A 121 6.88 3.86 -4.68
C ILE A 121 6.19 2.63 -4.10
N ASN A 122 6.96 1.56 -3.92
CA ASN A 122 6.47 0.29 -3.37
C ASN A 122 7.22 -0.01 -2.08
N LEU A 123 6.53 0.09 -0.94
CA LEU A 123 7.08 -0.25 0.37
C LEU A 123 6.57 -1.61 0.80
N GLU A 124 7.48 -2.48 1.23
CA GLU A 124 7.15 -3.83 1.70
C GLU A 124 7.62 -4.04 3.15
N ILE A 125 6.80 -4.69 3.96
CA ILE A 125 7.15 -5.14 5.30
C ILE A 125 6.57 -6.51 5.59
N ILE A 126 7.37 -7.40 6.18
CA ILE A 126 6.89 -8.66 6.75
C ILE A 126 6.52 -8.41 8.20
N HIS A 127 5.29 -8.73 8.60
CA HIS A 127 4.79 -8.48 9.94
C HIS A 127 4.02 -9.68 10.49
N VAL A 128 4.21 -9.96 11.78
CA VAL A 128 3.42 -10.93 12.55
C VAL A 128 2.55 -10.15 13.55
N PRO A 129 1.23 -9.99 13.28
CA PRO A 129 0.36 -9.16 14.08
C PRO A 129 0.03 -9.83 15.41
N GLN A 130 0.13 -9.05 16.49
CA GLN A 130 -0.24 -9.47 17.85
C GLN A 130 -1.75 -9.31 18.14
N LYS A 131 -2.47 -8.66 17.22
CA LYS A 131 -3.92 -8.42 17.28
C LYS A 131 -4.58 -8.95 16.00
N ASN A 132 -5.89 -9.04 16.00
CA ASN A 132 -6.70 -9.44 14.84
C ASN A 132 -6.86 -8.34 13.78
N HIS A 133 -6.00 -7.33 13.80
CA HIS A 133 -6.00 -6.24 12.82
C HIS A 133 -4.60 -5.63 12.72
N ILE A 134 -4.34 -5.01 11.58
CA ILE A 134 -3.19 -4.15 11.32
C ILE A 134 -3.72 -2.72 11.12
N HIS A 135 -3.02 -1.75 11.71
CA HIS A 135 -3.20 -0.35 11.34
C HIS A 135 -2.07 0.09 10.42
N ILE A 136 -2.41 0.62 9.25
CA ILE A 136 -1.48 1.30 8.36
C ILE A 136 -1.86 2.77 8.43
N CYS A 137 -0.98 3.60 8.98
CA CYS A 137 -1.27 4.99 9.26
C CYS A 137 -0.34 5.92 8.49
N LEU A 138 -0.91 6.93 7.86
CA LEU A 138 -0.22 8.02 7.21
C LEU A 138 -0.23 9.21 8.15
N VAL A 139 0.94 9.77 8.43
CA VAL A 139 1.14 10.88 9.37
C VAL A 139 1.68 12.09 8.62
N ASN A 140 0.94 13.19 8.69
CA ASN A 140 1.32 14.45 8.07
C ASN A 140 2.51 15.06 8.81
N THR A 141 3.59 15.38 8.08
CA THR A 141 4.80 16.02 8.62
C THR A 141 4.90 17.51 8.28
N GLY A 142 3.86 18.08 7.68
CA GLY A 142 3.80 19.48 7.24
C GLY A 142 4.32 19.74 5.83
N HIS A 143 4.67 18.69 5.07
CA HIS A 143 5.29 18.80 3.74
C HIS A 143 4.35 18.31 2.62
N GLY A 144 3.08 18.67 2.71
CA GLY A 144 2.03 18.30 1.75
C GLY A 144 1.02 17.30 2.29
N ILE A 145 0.10 16.86 1.42
CA ILE A 145 -1.05 16.03 1.81
C ILE A 145 -0.70 14.54 1.68
N PRO A 146 -0.73 13.74 2.77
CA PRO A 146 -0.49 12.31 2.69
C PRO A 146 -1.51 11.62 1.78
N TYR A 147 -1.06 10.61 1.04
CA TYR A 147 -1.90 9.84 0.13
C TYR A 147 -1.46 8.38 0.07
N ILE A 148 -2.33 7.50 -0.43
CA ILE A 148 -2.00 6.11 -0.75
C ILE A 148 -2.81 5.64 -1.95
N SER A 149 -2.20 4.85 -2.82
CA SER A 149 -2.82 4.34 -4.05
C SER A 149 -3.34 2.91 -3.87
N ALA A 150 -2.55 2.04 -3.23
CA ALA A 150 -2.99 0.67 -2.97
C ALA A 150 -2.36 0.08 -1.70
N ILE A 151 -3.08 -0.89 -1.11
CA ILE A 151 -2.57 -1.73 -0.02
C ILE A 151 -2.74 -3.19 -0.43
N GLU A 152 -1.67 -3.97 -0.35
CA GLU A 152 -1.72 -5.42 -0.55
C GLU A 152 -1.28 -6.16 0.71
N ILE A 153 -2.05 -7.16 1.13
CA ILE A 153 -1.65 -8.05 2.22
C ILE A 153 -1.67 -9.49 1.72
N ARG A 154 -0.58 -10.21 1.98
CA ARG A 154 -0.40 -11.61 1.59
C ARG A 154 0.05 -12.43 2.80
N PRO A 155 -0.69 -13.46 3.25
CA PRO A 155 -0.15 -14.41 4.22
C PRO A 155 1.08 -15.10 3.61
N LEU A 156 2.11 -15.29 4.43
CA LEU A 156 3.31 -16.02 4.08
C LEU A 156 3.34 -17.36 4.82
N ASP A 157 3.93 -18.37 4.20
CA ASP A 157 4.28 -19.58 4.93
C ASP A 157 5.33 -19.25 5.99
N ASN A 158 5.14 -19.81 7.19
CA ASN A 158 6.01 -19.57 8.34
C ASN A 158 7.46 -20.03 8.08
N SER A 159 7.66 -20.94 7.13
CA SER A 159 8.98 -21.41 6.68
C SER A 159 9.82 -20.34 5.97
N ILE A 160 9.20 -19.31 5.37
CA ILE A 160 9.86 -18.28 4.56
C ILE A 160 10.13 -17.04 5.43
N TYR A 161 11.37 -16.54 5.42
CA TYR A 161 11.86 -15.41 6.23
C TYR A 161 11.67 -15.61 7.75
N GLN A 162 12.64 -16.24 8.42
CA GLN A 162 12.63 -16.45 9.87
C GLN A 162 12.96 -15.15 10.62
N ALA A 163 12.00 -14.25 10.77
CA ALA A 163 12.08 -13.19 11.76
C ALA A 163 11.80 -13.80 13.14
N GLN A 164 12.79 -13.78 14.05
CA GLN A 164 12.62 -14.37 15.39
C GLN A 164 11.57 -13.62 16.25
N THR A 165 11.37 -12.31 16.00
CA THR A 165 10.25 -11.48 16.50
C THR A 165 10.21 -10.16 15.71
N GLY A 166 9.06 -9.48 15.65
CA GLY A 166 8.94 -8.12 15.10
C GLY A 166 8.53 -8.01 13.63
N SER A 167 9.00 -6.95 12.96
CA SER A 167 8.73 -6.68 11.54
C SER A 167 10.03 -6.58 10.76
N LEU A 168 10.04 -7.03 9.50
CA LEU A 168 11.17 -6.88 8.58
C LEU A 168 10.76 -5.97 7.41
N ALA A 169 11.32 -4.77 7.33
CA ALA A 169 11.16 -3.92 6.16
C ALA A 169 12.10 -4.39 5.03
N LEU A 170 11.65 -4.30 3.78
CA LEU A 170 12.48 -4.61 2.63
C LEU A 170 13.56 -3.53 2.44
N LEU A 171 14.83 -3.95 2.39
CA LEU A 171 15.96 -3.06 2.08
C LEU A 171 16.24 -2.94 0.56
N GLY A 172 15.93 -3.98 -0.22
CA GLY A 172 16.11 -3.98 -1.67
C GLY A 172 15.90 -5.37 -2.29
N ARG A 173 15.65 -5.40 -3.60
CA ARG A 173 15.59 -6.64 -4.41
C ARG A 173 16.74 -6.62 -5.41
N PHE A 174 17.61 -7.62 -5.34
CA PHE A 174 18.65 -7.85 -6.35
C PHE A 174 18.25 -9.04 -7.22
N MET A 175 18.24 -8.85 -8.53
CA MET A 175 18.06 -9.93 -9.50
C MET A 175 19.36 -10.12 -10.27
N THR A 176 19.80 -11.37 -10.40
CA THR A 176 20.94 -11.74 -11.25
C THR A 176 20.47 -12.73 -12.31
N ASN A 177 20.98 -12.61 -13.53
CA ASN A 177 20.73 -13.60 -14.56
C ASN A 177 21.32 -14.96 -14.14
N ILE A 178 20.55 -16.02 -14.35
CA ILE A 178 21.06 -17.40 -14.24
C ILE A 178 21.62 -17.76 -15.61
N SER A 179 22.95 -17.76 -15.76
CA SER A 179 23.59 -18.35 -16.94
C SER A 179 23.51 -19.87 -16.83
N THR A 180 22.65 -20.51 -17.63
CA THR A 180 22.70 -21.96 -17.84
C THR A 180 23.91 -22.30 -18.70
N TYR A 181 24.89 -23.02 -18.16
CA TYR A 181 25.95 -23.61 -18.98
C TYR A 181 25.34 -24.64 -19.95
N PRO A 182 25.64 -24.58 -21.25
CA PRO A 182 25.32 -25.70 -22.14
C PRO A 182 26.22 -26.88 -21.75
N GLY A 183 25.59 -28.00 -21.39
CA GLY A 183 26.25 -29.30 -21.21
C GLY A 183 26.59 -29.95 -22.53
#